data_AF-A0A1B8QGL8-F1
#
_entry.id   AF-A0A1B8QGL8-F1
#
_cell.length_a   1.000
_cell.length_b   1.000
_cell.length_c   1.000
_cell.angle_alpha   90.00
_cell.angle_beta   90.00
_cell.angle_gamma   90.00
#
_symmetry.space_group_name_H-M   'P 1'
#
loop_
_entity.id
_entity.type
_entity.pdbx_description
1 polymer ?
#
loop_
_entity_poly.entity_id
_entity_poly.type
_entity_poly.pdbx_seq_one_letter_code
_entity_poly.pdbx_strand_id
1 'polypeptide(L)'
;MRLKGQCHPEHYQLKKQQLAILEDLSQNGHIDLYYGDETKISQTGYVPYGWQHKDENISLPVQRGKGINCFGLLSRTLQFHYRLSQTNMTANDILSFIDELSLTISKYTVLVLDNASVHTAKIIQKRLKTWQQRGLFIFYLPPYSPHLNIIERLWKEVKQGWLRPCDYFDFDSLRYGVNRVFANVGLTLKLNFKPVADLII
;
A
#
# COMPACT_ATOMS: atom_id res chain seq x y z
N MET A 1 -29.28 -17.69 3.48
CA MET A 1 -28.95 -16.73 2.40
C MET A 1 -27.75 -15.91 2.86
N ARG A 2 -26.61 -15.99 2.15
CA ARG A 2 -25.36 -15.32 2.53
C ARG A 2 -25.27 -14.00 1.75
N LEU A 3 -25.32 -12.86 2.43
CA LEU A 3 -25.06 -11.57 1.80
C LEU A 3 -23.59 -11.54 1.35
N LYS A 4 -23.36 -11.37 0.04
CA LYS A 4 -22.03 -11.04 -0.50
C LYS A 4 -21.55 -9.77 0.21
N GLY A 5 -20.44 -9.83 0.94
CA GLY A 5 -19.76 -8.62 1.41
C GLY A 5 -19.48 -8.51 2.92
N GLN A 6 -19.94 -9.44 3.77
CA GLN A 6 -19.59 -9.40 5.19
C GLN A 6 -18.70 -10.60 5.59
N CYS A 7 -17.52 -10.29 6.15
CA CYS A 7 -16.69 -11.28 6.83
C CYS A 7 -17.45 -11.79 8.06
N HIS A 8 -17.32 -13.08 8.39
CA HIS A 8 -17.89 -13.59 9.64
C HIS A 8 -17.28 -12.82 10.81
N PRO A 9 -18.07 -12.23 11.73
CA PRO A 9 -17.56 -11.34 12.79
C PRO A 9 -16.44 -11.99 13.60
N GLU A 10 -16.56 -13.27 13.91
CA GLU A 10 -15.54 -14.03 14.65
C GLU A 10 -14.22 -14.18 13.88
N HIS A 11 -14.29 -14.43 12.56
CA HIS A 11 -13.10 -14.56 11.72
C HIS A 11 -12.39 -13.21 11.55
N TYR A 12 -13.17 -12.12 11.46
CA TYR A 12 -12.62 -10.77 11.45
C TYR A 12 -11.89 -10.45 12.77
N GLN A 13 -12.51 -10.76 13.92
CA GLN A 13 -11.90 -10.50 15.22
C GLN A 13 -10.64 -11.34 15.44
N LEU A 14 -10.66 -12.62 15.07
CA LEU A 14 -9.48 -13.48 15.16
C LEU A 14 -8.30 -12.93 14.34
N LYS A 15 -8.55 -12.53 13.09
CA LYS A 15 -7.50 -11.93 12.26
C LYS A 15 -7.01 -10.59 12.80
N LYS A 16 -7.90 -9.77 13.38
CA LYS A 16 -7.51 -8.52 14.03
C LYS A 16 -6.58 -8.77 15.22
N GLN A 17 -6.88 -9.79 16.04
CA GLN A 17 -6.02 -10.20 17.15
C GLN A 17 -4.66 -10.72 16.66
N GLN A 18 -4.64 -11.56 15.62
CA GLN A 18 -3.40 -12.03 15.01
C GLN A 18 -2.53 -10.88 14.49
N LEU A 19 -3.15 -9.91 13.82
CA LEU A 19 -2.45 -8.71 13.34
C LEU A 19 -1.87 -7.90 14.49
N ALA A 20 -2.61 -7.74 15.60
CA ALA A 20 -2.12 -7.04 16.79
C ALA A 20 -0.90 -7.74 17.41
N ILE A 21 -0.87 -9.08 17.43
CA ILE A 21 0.30 -9.84 17.89
C ILE A 21 1.50 -9.63 16.97
N LEU A 22 1.29 -9.66 15.64
CA LEU A 22 2.37 -9.39 14.68
C LEU A 22 2.94 -7.97 14.82
N GLU A 23 2.08 -6.99 15.10
CA GLU A 23 2.48 -5.61 15.36
C GLU A 23 3.33 -5.49 16.62
N ASP A 24 2.93 -6.15 17.71
CA ASP A 24 3.71 -6.18 18.95
C ASP A 24 5.08 -6.83 18.73
N LEU A 25 5.14 -7.98 18.04
CA LEU A 25 6.40 -8.63 17.69
C LEU A 25 7.32 -7.76 16.83
N SER A 26 6.73 -6.99 15.91
CA SER A 26 7.47 -6.03 15.07
C SER A 26 8.02 -4.87 15.89
N GLN A 27 7.20 -4.29 16.79
CA GLN A 27 7.61 -3.19 17.67
C GLN A 27 8.71 -3.61 18.65
N ASN A 28 8.65 -4.85 19.15
CA ASN A 28 9.69 -5.45 19.98
C ASN A 28 10.94 -5.88 19.17
N GLY A 29 10.94 -5.70 17.85
CA GLY A 29 12.09 -5.96 16.99
C GLY A 29 12.36 -7.45 16.72
N HIS A 30 11.39 -8.34 16.95
CA HIS A 30 11.53 -9.77 16.68
C HIS A 30 11.32 -10.11 15.20
N ILE A 31 10.41 -9.40 14.53
CA ILE A 31 10.10 -9.58 13.11
C ILE A 31 10.13 -8.22 12.39
N ASP A 32 10.16 -8.24 11.07
CA ASP A 32 9.88 -7.08 10.24
C ASP A 32 8.49 -7.23 9.62
N LEU A 33 7.66 -6.20 9.76
CA LEU A 33 6.28 -6.21 9.28
C LEU A 33 6.09 -5.17 8.18
N TYR A 34 5.68 -5.60 6.99
CA TYR A 34 5.41 -4.71 5.87
C TYR A 34 3.97 -4.86 5.40
N TYR A 35 3.33 -3.72 5.14
CA TYR A 35 1.97 -3.64 4.61
C TYR A 35 2.01 -3.36 3.13
N GLY A 36 1.40 -4.25 2.34
CA GLY A 36 1.41 -4.18 0.89
C GLY A 36 0.06 -3.87 0.27
N ASP A 37 0.10 -3.08 -0.80
CA ASP A 37 -1.06 -2.73 -1.59
C ASP A 37 -0.67 -2.16 -2.95
N GLU A 38 -1.62 -2.18 -3.87
CA GLU A 38 -1.53 -1.56 -5.18
C GLU A 38 -2.24 -0.21 -5.22
N THR A 39 -1.60 0.76 -5.86
CA THR A 39 -2.25 2.03 -6.15
C THR A 39 -1.98 2.50 -7.56
N LYS A 40 -3.00 3.09 -8.18
CA LYS A 40 -2.87 3.82 -9.44
C LYS A 40 -2.85 5.32 -9.17
N ILE A 41 -1.84 6.00 -9.70
CA ILE A 41 -1.71 7.45 -9.70
C ILE A 41 -1.91 7.93 -11.15
N SER A 42 -3.01 8.64 -11.41
CA SER A 42 -3.40 9.12 -12.74
C SER A 42 -3.15 10.61 -12.91
N GLN A 43 -2.87 11.03 -14.15
CA GLN A 43 -2.78 12.45 -14.55
C GLN A 43 -4.07 13.25 -14.32
N THR A 44 -5.21 12.58 -14.22
CA THR A 44 -6.48 13.21 -13.84
C THR A 44 -6.38 13.97 -12.51
N GLY A 45 -5.38 13.61 -11.67
CA GLY A 45 -5.12 14.28 -10.40
C GLY A 45 -6.16 13.96 -9.33
N TYR A 46 -5.95 14.55 -8.15
CA TYR A 46 -6.95 14.63 -7.11
C TYR A 46 -7.54 16.04 -7.14
N VAL A 47 -8.87 16.16 -7.12
CA VAL A 47 -9.55 17.45 -6.95
C VAL A 47 -9.71 17.66 -5.44
N PRO A 48 -8.91 18.53 -4.81
CA PRO A 48 -9.05 18.82 -3.39
C PRO A 48 -10.35 19.58 -3.13
N TYR A 49 -10.93 19.33 -1.97
CA TYR A 49 -12.06 20.12 -1.49
C TYR A 49 -11.54 21.48 -1.00
N GLY A 50 -12.18 22.57 -1.44
CA GLY A 50 -11.79 23.92 -1.07
C GLY A 50 -12.96 24.90 -1.15
N TRP A 51 -12.90 25.95 -0.35
CA TRP A 51 -13.82 27.08 -0.44
C TRP A 51 -13.30 28.04 -1.52
N GLN A 52 -14.16 28.40 -2.46
CA GLN A 52 -13.86 29.40 -3.48
C GLN A 52 -14.70 30.65 -3.23
N HIS A 53 -14.08 31.82 -3.37
CA HIS A 53 -14.84 33.07 -3.40
C HIS A 53 -15.67 33.14 -4.69
N LYS A 54 -16.84 33.77 -4.63
CA LYS A 54 -17.78 33.82 -5.75
C LYS A 54 -17.18 34.46 -7.01
N ASP A 55 -16.16 35.29 -6.84
CA ASP A 55 -15.50 36.05 -7.91
C ASP A 55 -14.20 35.38 -8.42
N GLU A 56 -13.82 34.22 -7.87
CA GLU A 56 -12.64 33.46 -8.29
C GLU A 56 -13.04 32.16 -9.02
N ASN A 57 -12.52 31.99 -10.24
CA ASN A 57 -12.61 30.73 -10.96
C ASN A 57 -11.33 29.91 -10.75
N ILE A 58 -11.33 29.08 -9.71
CA ILE A 58 -10.25 28.11 -9.49
C ILE A 58 -10.53 26.91 -10.39
N SER A 59 -9.67 26.68 -11.38
CA SER A 59 -9.72 25.49 -12.23
C SER A 59 -8.42 24.71 -12.08
N LEU A 60 -8.55 23.39 -11.96
CA LEU A 60 -7.41 22.48 -12.05
C LEU A 60 -7.41 21.88 -13.44
N PRO A 61 -6.30 21.96 -14.19
CA PRO A 61 -6.22 21.30 -15.48
C PRO A 61 -6.30 19.78 -15.26
N VAL A 62 -7.42 19.19 -15.67
CA VAL A 62 -7.62 17.73 -15.62
C VAL A 62 -7.34 17.15 -17.00
N GLN A 63 -6.22 16.45 -17.14
CA GLN A 63 -5.96 15.65 -18.33
C GLN A 63 -6.40 14.20 -18.09
N ARG A 64 -7.40 13.73 -18.85
CA ARG A 64 -7.72 12.30 -18.93
C ARG A 64 -6.58 11.61 -19.66
N GLY A 65 -5.67 11.01 -18.90
CA GLY A 65 -4.41 10.51 -19.43
C GLY A 65 -3.95 9.20 -18.83
N LYS A 66 -2.66 8.91 -19.05
CA LYS A 66 -2.00 7.70 -18.56
C LYS A 66 -1.87 7.76 -17.04
N GLY A 67 -1.72 6.60 -16.41
CA GLY A 67 -1.47 6.48 -14.99
C GLY A 67 -0.31 5.55 -14.73
N ILE A 68 0.29 5.71 -13.56
CA ILE A 68 1.37 4.86 -13.07
C ILE A 68 0.76 3.95 -12.02
N ASN A 69 0.90 2.65 -12.22
CA ASN A 69 0.57 1.66 -11.21
C ASN A 69 1.80 1.45 -10.32
N CYS A 70 1.56 1.30 -9.02
CA CYS A 70 2.58 1.04 -8.04
C CYS A 70 2.13 -0.12 -7.17
N PHE A 71 3.05 -1.03 -6.88
CA PHE A 71 2.94 -1.91 -5.73
C PHE A 71 3.95 -1.46 -4.70
N GLY A 72 3.49 -1.18 -3.49
CA GLY A 72 4.32 -0.73 -2.39
C GLY A 72 4.25 -1.69 -1.21
N LEU A 73 5.31 -1.72 -0.41
CA LEU A 73 5.43 -2.38 0.88
C LEU A 73 5.93 -1.34 1.88
N LEU A 74 5.14 -1.06 2.91
CA LEU A 74 5.42 -0.03 3.90
C LEU A 74 5.51 -0.64 5.29
N SER A 75 6.62 -0.40 5.99
CA SER A 75 6.74 -0.70 7.41
C SER A 75 6.32 0.50 8.28
N ARG A 76 5.97 0.25 9.54
CA ARG A 76 5.73 1.31 10.53
C ARG A 76 6.94 2.17 10.81
N THR A 77 8.14 1.66 10.57
CA THR A 77 9.40 2.43 10.63
C THR A 77 9.61 3.32 9.41
N LEU A 78 8.63 3.41 8.51
CA LEU A 78 8.65 4.17 7.26
C LEU A 78 9.67 3.64 6.23
N GLN A 79 10.14 2.40 6.39
CA GLN A 79 10.83 1.71 5.31
C GLN A 79 9.82 1.39 4.20
N PHE A 80 10.08 1.90 3.01
CA PHE A 80 9.17 1.81 1.87
C PHE A 80 9.87 1.18 0.67
N HIS A 81 9.45 -0.04 0.32
CA HIS A 81 9.88 -0.72 -0.90
C HIS A 81 8.76 -0.60 -1.93
N TYR A 82 9.09 -0.27 -3.18
CA TYR A 82 8.06 -0.06 -4.18
C TYR A 82 8.53 -0.46 -5.58
N ARG A 83 7.56 -0.78 -6.43
CA ARG A 83 7.78 -0.98 -7.86
C ARG A 83 6.75 -0.21 -8.67
N LEU A 84 7.24 0.60 -9.60
CA LEU A 84 6.41 1.36 -10.54
C LEU A 84 6.25 0.59 -11.85
N SER A 85 5.05 0.61 -12.41
CA SER A 85 4.74 0.11 -13.75
C SER A 85 3.83 1.09 -14.49
N GLN A 86 4.01 1.19 -15.81
CA GLN A 86 3.10 1.94 -16.67
C GLN A 86 1.89 1.10 -17.14
N THR A 87 1.99 -0.22 -16.98
CA THR A 87 0.94 -1.19 -17.32
C THR A 87 0.30 -1.73 -16.05
N ASN A 88 -0.83 -2.42 -16.19
CA ASN A 88 -1.46 -3.10 -15.05
C ASN A 88 -0.49 -4.11 -14.46
N MET A 89 -0.31 -4.06 -13.14
CA MET A 89 0.53 -5.03 -12.46
C MET A 89 -0.13 -6.39 -12.47
N THR A 90 0.64 -7.37 -12.93
CA THR A 90 0.22 -8.76 -12.97
C THR A 90 0.70 -9.48 -11.72
N ALA A 91 0.11 -10.65 -11.44
CA ALA A 91 0.58 -11.49 -10.35
C ALA A 91 2.05 -11.92 -10.54
N ASN A 92 2.58 -12.00 -11.77
CA ASN A 92 4.00 -12.27 -12.03
C ASN A 92 4.89 -11.10 -11.60
N ASP A 93 4.42 -9.88 -11.77
CA ASP A 93 5.16 -8.68 -11.37
C ASP A 93 5.25 -8.59 -9.85
N ILE A 94 4.18 -8.93 -9.14
CA ILE A 94 4.17 -8.98 -7.68
C ILE A 94 5.04 -10.15 -7.19
N LEU A 95 4.94 -11.31 -7.83
CA LEU A 95 5.76 -12.48 -7.50
C LEU A 95 7.24 -12.18 -7.60
N SER A 96 7.70 -11.61 -8.71
CA SER A 96 9.12 -11.28 -8.90
C SER A 96 9.60 -10.26 -7.87
N PHE A 97 8.80 -9.25 -7.58
CA PHE A 97 9.13 -8.26 -6.55
C PHE A 97 9.24 -8.88 -5.14
N ILE A 98 8.29 -9.73 -4.74
CA ILE A 98 8.37 -10.44 -3.45
C ILE A 98 9.53 -11.43 -3.44
N ASP A 99 9.81 -12.10 -4.55
CA ASP A 99 10.92 -13.05 -4.65
C ASP A 99 12.27 -12.36 -4.51
N GLU A 100 12.47 -11.21 -5.17
CA GLU A 100 13.65 -10.35 -5.01
C GLU A 100 13.80 -9.90 -3.55
N LEU A 101 12.72 -9.46 -2.90
CA LEU A 101 12.75 -9.08 -1.48
C LEU A 101 13.06 -10.29 -0.58
N SER A 102 12.55 -11.48 -0.90
CA SER A 102 12.84 -12.70 -0.13
C SER A 102 14.31 -13.10 -0.13
N LEU A 103 15.11 -12.58 -1.07
CA LEU A 103 16.55 -12.81 -1.14
C LEU A 103 17.36 -11.80 -0.32
N THR A 104 16.79 -10.64 0.00
CA THR A 104 17.48 -9.57 0.73
C THR A 104 17.19 -9.59 2.23
N ILE A 105 16.17 -10.33 2.67
CA ILE A 105 15.81 -10.42 4.09
C ILE A 105 16.87 -11.16 4.90
N SER A 106 17.23 -10.59 6.04
CA SER A 106 18.11 -11.19 7.04
C SER A 106 17.36 -11.66 8.29
N LYS A 107 16.10 -11.23 8.43
CA LYS A 107 15.24 -11.41 9.59
C LYS A 107 13.87 -11.92 9.16
N TYR A 108 13.18 -12.62 10.04
CA TYR A 108 11.82 -13.08 9.79
C TYR A 108 10.93 -11.90 9.43
N THR A 109 10.38 -11.95 8.23
CA THR A 109 9.62 -10.85 7.62
C THR A 109 8.22 -11.32 7.31
N VAL A 110 7.22 -10.53 7.70
CA VAL A 110 5.81 -10.80 7.43
C VAL A 110 5.25 -9.71 6.52
N LEU A 111 4.71 -10.11 5.38
CA LEU A 111 4.00 -9.24 4.46
C LEU A 111 2.50 -9.31 4.74
N VAL A 112 1.89 -8.18 5.08
CA VAL A 112 0.45 -8.03 5.25
C VAL A 112 -0.16 -7.58 3.94
N LEU A 113 -0.94 -8.45 3.30
CA LEU A 113 -1.58 -8.19 2.00
C LEU A 113 -3.10 -8.26 2.10
N ASP A 114 -3.79 -7.59 1.19
CA ASP A 114 -5.23 -7.76 1.02
C ASP A 114 -5.56 -9.08 0.30
N ASN A 115 -6.85 -9.37 0.07
CA ASN A 115 -7.26 -10.61 -0.60
C ASN A 115 -7.47 -10.41 -2.11
N ALA A 116 -6.78 -9.47 -2.76
CA ALA A 116 -6.90 -9.29 -4.19
C ALA A 116 -6.53 -10.58 -4.95
N SER A 117 -7.14 -10.77 -6.11
CA SER A 117 -6.94 -11.96 -6.94
C SER A 117 -5.48 -12.11 -7.41
N VAL A 118 -4.76 -10.99 -7.50
CA VAL A 118 -3.33 -10.94 -7.87
C VAL A 118 -2.43 -11.50 -6.77
N HIS A 119 -2.71 -11.19 -5.49
CA HIS A 119 -1.98 -11.74 -4.34
C HIS A 119 -2.33 -13.19 -4.06
N THR A 120 -3.59 -13.57 -4.30
CA THR A 120 -4.08 -14.93 -4.04
C THR A 120 -3.90 -15.86 -5.25
N ALA A 121 -3.20 -15.42 -6.29
CA ALA A 121 -2.97 -16.19 -7.51
C ALA A 121 -2.24 -17.51 -7.24
N LYS A 122 -2.53 -18.55 -8.03
CA LYS A 122 -1.91 -19.88 -7.89
C LYS A 122 -0.38 -19.86 -7.93
N ILE A 123 0.20 -18.93 -8.70
CA ILE A 123 1.66 -18.77 -8.80
C ILE A 123 2.27 -18.28 -7.48
N ILE A 124 1.60 -17.36 -6.78
CA ILE A 124 2.00 -16.87 -5.47
C ILE A 124 1.90 -18.01 -4.45
N GLN A 125 0.77 -18.72 -4.45
CA GLN A 125 0.55 -19.87 -3.55
C GLN A 125 1.63 -20.95 -3.67
N LYS A 126 2.08 -21.24 -4.90
CA LYS A 126 3.17 -22.21 -5.15
C LYS A 126 4.51 -21.75 -4.57
N ARG A 127 4.76 -20.44 -4.49
CA ARG A 127 6.02 -19.87 -3.97
C ARG A 127 6.04 -19.67 -2.46
N LEU A 128 4.88 -19.65 -1.80
CA LEU A 128 4.77 -19.48 -0.34
C LEU A 128 5.73 -20.39 0.45
N LYS A 129 5.82 -21.68 0.10
CA LYS A 129 6.71 -22.62 0.80
C LYS A 129 8.19 -22.23 0.68
N THR A 130 8.62 -21.81 -0.50
CA THR A 130 9.99 -21.34 -0.74
C THR A 130 10.28 -20.07 0.06
N TRP A 131 9.33 -19.13 0.09
CA TRP A 131 9.49 -17.90 0.86
C TRP A 131 9.53 -18.14 2.36
N GLN A 132 8.70 -19.05 2.87
CA GLN A 132 8.73 -19.43 4.29
C GLN A 132 10.09 -20.04 4.68
N GLN A 133 10.69 -20.86 3.81
CA GLN A 133 12.04 -21.40 4.03
C GLN A 133 13.11 -20.31 4.06
N ARG A 134 12.89 -19.19 3.35
CA ARG A 134 13.76 -18.00 3.39
C ARG A 134 13.43 -17.05 4.55
N GLY A 135 12.41 -17.36 5.36
CA GLY A 135 11.99 -16.52 6.47
C GLY A 135 10.97 -15.42 6.11
N LEU A 136 10.38 -15.47 4.91
CA LEU A 136 9.31 -14.58 4.48
C LEU A 136 7.94 -15.26 4.61
N PHE A 137 7.03 -14.63 5.33
CA PHE A 137 5.67 -15.08 5.54
C PHE A 137 4.67 -14.07 4.97
N ILE A 138 3.50 -14.55 4.55
CA ILE A 138 2.41 -13.69 4.08
C ILE A 138 1.22 -13.86 5.02
N PHE A 139 0.74 -12.73 5.54
CA PHE A 139 -0.49 -12.63 6.31
C PHE A 139 -1.54 -11.90 5.48
N TYR A 140 -2.66 -12.57 5.20
CA TYR A 140 -3.77 -11.94 4.49
C TYR A 140 -4.71 -11.25 5.47
N LEU A 141 -5.05 -9.99 5.22
CA LEU A 141 -6.03 -9.23 6.00
C LEU A 141 -7.41 -9.90 5.97
N PRO A 142 -8.32 -9.57 6.90
CA PRO A 142 -9.72 -9.91 6.74
C PRO A 142 -10.30 -9.21 5.50
N PRO A 143 -11.24 -9.86 4.77
CA PRO A 143 -11.90 -9.24 3.63
C PRO A 143 -12.52 -7.88 3.99
N TYR A 144 -12.47 -6.92 3.06
CA TYR A 144 -13.08 -5.59 3.20
C TYR A 144 -12.57 -4.78 4.41
N SER A 145 -11.28 -4.88 4.73
CA SER A 145 -10.68 -4.20 5.89
C SER A 145 -9.55 -3.21 5.54
N PRO A 146 -9.78 -2.25 4.63
CA PRO A 146 -8.75 -1.32 4.19
C PRO A 146 -8.21 -0.43 5.32
N HIS A 147 -9.03 -0.16 6.35
CA HIS A 147 -8.63 0.60 7.53
C HIS A 147 -7.53 -0.07 8.36
N LEU A 148 -7.32 -1.39 8.21
CA LEU A 148 -6.22 -2.12 8.83
C LEU A 148 -4.91 -2.00 8.05
N ASN A 149 -4.96 -1.53 6.80
CA ASN A 149 -3.80 -1.43 5.93
C ASN A 149 -3.18 -0.03 6.03
N ILE A 150 -2.04 0.10 6.71
CA ILE A 150 -1.43 1.43 6.96
C ILE A 150 -0.96 2.12 5.68
N ILE A 151 -0.69 1.36 4.60
CA ILE A 151 -0.22 1.91 3.33
C ILE A 151 -1.31 2.73 2.63
N GLU A 152 -2.59 2.51 2.94
CA GLU A 152 -3.68 3.36 2.46
C GLU A 152 -3.51 4.82 2.91
N ARG A 153 -2.95 5.02 4.11
CA ARG A 153 -2.62 6.37 4.58
C ARG A 153 -1.50 6.98 3.74
N LEU A 154 -0.48 6.21 3.39
CA LEU A 154 0.58 6.65 2.49
C LEU A 154 0.00 7.07 1.14
N TRP A 155 -0.89 6.27 0.55
CA TRP A 155 -1.54 6.60 -0.72
C TRP A 155 -2.36 7.88 -0.67
N LYS A 156 -3.06 8.12 0.44
CA LYS A 156 -3.78 9.37 0.66
C LYS A 156 -2.82 10.56 0.65
N GLU A 157 -1.73 10.50 1.40
CA GLU A 157 -0.77 11.61 1.52
C GLU A 157 -0.03 11.85 0.20
N VAL A 158 0.33 10.79 -0.54
CA VAL A 158 0.93 10.91 -1.87
C VAL A 158 -0.01 11.63 -2.83
N LYS A 159 -1.28 11.23 -2.91
CA LYS A 159 -2.24 11.76 -3.89
C LYS A 159 -2.80 13.13 -3.52
N GLN A 160 -2.94 13.44 -2.24
CA GLN A 160 -3.63 14.65 -1.76
C GLN A 160 -2.67 15.71 -1.21
N GLY A 161 -1.46 15.33 -0.80
CA GLY A 161 -0.54 16.23 -0.11
C GLY A 161 0.81 16.42 -0.83
N TRP A 162 1.50 15.33 -1.15
CA TRP A 162 2.91 15.40 -1.54
C TRP A 162 3.16 15.58 -3.04
N LEU A 163 2.22 15.18 -3.88
CA LEU A 163 2.24 15.52 -5.30
C LEU A 163 1.71 16.95 -5.49
N ARG A 164 2.44 17.74 -6.26
CA ARG A 164 2.09 19.13 -6.54
C ARG A 164 1.24 19.21 -7.81
N PRO A 165 0.41 20.26 -7.97
CA PRO A 165 -0.37 20.45 -9.20
C PRO A 165 0.47 20.40 -10.48
N CYS A 166 1.69 20.94 -10.47
CA CYS A 166 2.59 20.89 -11.62
C CYS A 166 3.09 19.48 -11.98
N ASP A 167 3.09 18.54 -11.02
CA ASP A 167 3.49 17.17 -11.28
C ASP A 167 2.41 16.42 -12.10
N TYR A 168 1.18 16.94 -12.21
CA TYR A 168 0.10 16.34 -13.02
C TYR A 168 0.04 16.83 -14.48
N PHE A 169 0.93 17.74 -14.89
CA PHE A 169 0.85 18.41 -16.19
C PHE A 169 1.07 17.46 -17.38
N ASP A 170 2.06 16.58 -17.29
CA ASP A 170 2.39 15.58 -18.30
C ASP A 170 2.88 14.28 -17.64
N PHE A 171 3.08 13.23 -18.43
CA PHE A 171 3.34 11.88 -17.89
C PHE A 171 4.74 11.76 -17.29
N ASP A 172 5.72 12.44 -17.88
CA ASP A 172 7.10 12.42 -17.41
C ASP A 172 7.23 13.22 -16.11
N SER A 173 6.57 14.37 -16.04
CA SER A 173 6.43 15.16 -14.80
C SER A 173 5.76 14.35 -13.69
N LEU A 174 4.70 13.59 -14.02
CA LEU A 174 4.03 12.73 -13.03
C LEU A 174 4.96 11.62 -12.55
N ARG A 175 5.64 10.95 -13.47
CA ARG A 175 6.60 9.89 -13.14
C ARG A 175 7.72 10.42 -12.25
N TYR A 176 8.26 11.60 -12.59
CA TYR A 176 9.29 12.25 -11.79
C TYR A 176 8.76 12.62 -10.41
N GLY A 177 7.59 13.25 -10.32
CA GLY A 177 6.94 13.62 -9.06
C GLY A 177 6.70 12.42 -8.16
N VAL A 178 6.15 11.33 -8.70
CA VAL A 178 5.92 10.08 -7.96
C VAL A 178 7.23 9.48 -7.45
N ASN A 179 8.26 9.36 -8.31
CA ASN A 179 9.56 8.86 -7.89
C ASN A 179 10.20 9.74 -6.81
N ARG A 180 10.12 11.07 -6.95
CA ARG A 180 10.62 12.01 -5.94
C ARG A 180 9.93 11.78 -4.61
N VAL A 181 8.59 11.71 -4.61
CA VAL A 181 7.82 11.51 -3.39
C VAL A 181 8.18 10.18 -2.74
N PHE A 182 8.17 9.08 -3.51
CA PHE A 182 8.45 7.74 -2.99
C PHE A 182 9.88 7.60 -2.45
N ALA A 183 10.88 8.16 -3.13
CA ALA A 183 12.26 8.16 -2.65
C ALA A 183 12.46 8.97 -1.35
N ASN A 184 11.53 9.88 -1.03
CA ASN A 184 11.61 10.73 0.16
C ASN A 184 10.76 10.22 1.34
N VAL A 185 9.98 9.14 1.15
CA VAL A 185 9.22 8.49 2.24
C VAL A 185 10.18 7.94 3.28
N GLY A 186 9.96 8.29 4.55
CA GLY A 186 10.82 7.88 5.66
C GLY A 186 12.08 8.71 5.85
N LEU A 187 12.45 9.54 4.87
CA LEU A 187 13.57 10.49 4.97
C LEU A 187 13.06 11.88 5.37
N THR A 188 12.45 12.59 4.42
CA THR A 188 11.90 13.95 4.62
C THR A 188 10.39 13.91 4.82
N LEU A 189 9.71 12.94 4.19
CA LEU A 189 8.26 12.75 4.28
C LEU A 189 7.95 11.70 5.36
N LYS A 190 7.44 12.19 6.49
CA LYS A 190 7.12 11.35 7.66
C LYS A 190 5.62 11.10 7.76
N LEU A 191 5.25 9.89 8.17
CA LEU A 191 3.88 9.52 8.50
C LEU A 191 3.81 9.04 9.95
N ASN A 192 2.76 9.47 10.64
CA ASN A 192 2.43 8.96 11.96
C ASN A 192 1.28 7.96 11.80
N PHE A 193 1.49 6.73 12.26
CA PHE A 193 0.48 5.69 12.23
C PHE A 193 -0.17 5.54 13.60
N LYS A 194 -1.49 5.41 13.63
CA LYS A 194 -2.19 5.00 14.84
C LYS A 194 -1.91 3.52 15.15
N PRO A 195 -1.78 3.12 16.42
CA PRO A 195 -1.77 1.71 16.79
C PRO A 195 -3.02 0.99 16.29
N VAL A 196 -2.90 -0.30 15.93
CA VAL A 196 -4.05 -1.11 15.47
C VAL A 196 -5.13 -1.21 16.55
N ALA A 197 -4.75 -1.15 17.83
CA ALA A 197 -5.67 -1.14 18.97
C ALA A 197 -6.60 0.08 18.98
N ASP A 198 -6.14 1.22 18.48
CA ASP A 198 -6.86 2.51 18.51
C ASP A 198 -7.73 2.75 17.26
N LEU A 199 -7.75 1.79 16.33
CA LEU A 199 -8.67 1.81 15.19
C LEU A 199 -10.05 1.35 15.67
N ILE A 200 -10.82 2.31 16.19
CA ILE A 200 -12.25 2.15 16.53
C ILE A 200 -13.06 2.03 15.23
N ILE A 201 -13.97 1.04 15.22
CA ILE A 201 -14.93 0.76 14.14
C ILE A 201 -16.03 1.80 14.14
#